data_AF-A0A9E1SVH0-F1
#
_entry.id   AF-A0A9E1SVH0-F1
#
_cell.length_a   1.000
_cell.length_b   1.000
_cell.length_c   1.000
_cell.angle_alpha   90.00
_cell.angle_beta   90.00
_cell.angle_gamma   90.00
#
_symmetry.space_group_name_H-M   'P 1'
#
loop_
_entity.id
_entity.type
_entity.pdbx_description
1 polymer ?
#
loop_
_entity_poly.entity_id
_entity_poly.type
_entity_poly.pdbx_seq_one_letter_code
_entity_poly.pdbx_strand_id
1 'polypeptide(L)'
;MTSDQQYQALEKEIVGLFNNIQRIKHELASVKHPTAEHDMFGSAADQLNAIAAETTDAAHEIMEAAEAIDAVNQQLLKQIKLGGARGYFNEIGENVSRIFEACSFHDITGQRLSKIVRTINAVEGALNSLVVIVGKDSIAALPADAEALNRMDGDIELAGPALEGEALSQDDIDKLFD
;
A
#
# COMPACT_ATOMS: atom_id res chain seq x y z
N MET A 1 -53.29 -16.62 -11.20
CA MET A 1 -52.58 -17.34 -10.12
C MET A 1 -53.55 -17.48 -8.96
N THR A 2 -53.72 -18.68 -8.41
CA THR A 2 -54.52 -18.86 -7.18
C THR A 2 -53.79 -18.24 -5.99
N SER A 3 -54.51 -17.84 -4.93
CA SER A 3 -53.90 -17.25 -3.73
C SER A 3 -52.78 -18.13 -3.16
N ASP A 4 -52.95 -19.45 -3.22
CA ASP A 4 -51.99 -20.46 -2.78
C ASP A 4 -50.68 -20.45 -3.60
N GLN A 5 -50.76 -20.22 -4.91
CA GLN A 5 -49.58 -20.06 -5.77
C GLN A 5 -48.82 -18.75 -5.48
N GLN A 6 -49.51 -17.70 -5.03
CA GLN A 6 -48.86 -16.44 -4.63
C GLN A 6 -48.14 -16.59 -3.29
N TYR A 7 -48.71 -17.32 -2.33
CA TYR A 7 -48.04 -17.64 -1.07
C TYR A 7 -46.77 -18.46 -1.27
N GLN A 8 -46.83 -19.52 -2.10
CA GLN A 8 -45.64 -20.33 -2.40
C GLN A 8 -44.54 -19.54 -3.14
N ALA A 9 -44.93 -18.64 -4.05
CA ALA A 9 -43.97 -17.78 -4.73
C ALA A 9 -43.27 -16.82 -3.76
N LEU A 10 -44.05 -16.20 -2.85
CA LEU A 10 -43.52 -15.30 -1.82
C LEU A 10 -42.61 -16.04 -0.83
N GLU A 11 -42.99 -17.24 -0.40
CA GLU A 11 -42.16 -18.08 0.46
C GLU A 11 -40.80 -18.38 -0.20
N LYS A 12 -40.80 -18.75 -1.48
CA LYS A 12 -39.58 -18.99 -2.24
C LYS A 12 -38.70 -17.74 -2.35
N GLU A 13 -39.30 -16.57 -2.56
CA GLU A 13 -38.56 -15.31 -2.60
C GLU A 13 -37.94 -14.96 -1.24
N ILE A 14 -38.68 -15.12 -0.14
CA ILE A 14 -38.18 -14.87 1.21
C ILE A 14 -37.02 -15.79 1.56
N VAL A 15 -37.14 -17.10 1.26
CA VAL A 15 -36.04 -18.07 1.46
C VAL A 15 -34.83 -17.69 0.60
N GLY A 16 -35.04 -17.23 -0.63
CA GLY A 16 -33.98 -16.73 -1.50
C GLY A 16 -33.26 -15.51 -0.92
N LEU A 17 -34.00 -14.52 -0.44
CA LEU A 17 -33.44 -13.33 0.22
C LEU A 17 -32.67 -13.70 1.49
N PHE A 18 -33.19 -14.62 2.31
CA PHE A 18 -32.51 -15.11 3.50
C PHE A 18 -31.16 -15.74 3.16
N ASN A 19 -31.12 -16.64 2.18
CA ASN A 19 -29.87 -17.28 1.75
C ASN A 19 -28.84 -16.26 1.23
N ASN A 20 -29.29 -15.25 0.49
CA ASN A 20 -28.41 -14.17 0.02
C ASN A 20 -27.84 -13.36 1.19
N ILE A 21 -28.64 -13.04 2.21
CA ILE A 21 -28.16 -12.33 3.42
C ILE A 21 -27.14 -13.18 4.17
N GLN A 22 -27.34 -14.50 4.30
CA GLN A 22 -26.36 -15.38 4.94
C GLN A 22 -25.04 -15.42 4.18
N ARG A 23 -25.11 -15.46 2.85
CA ARG A 23 -23.91 -15.40 2.00
C ARG A 23 -23.17 -14.07 2.17
N ILE A 24 -23.87 -12.94 2.14
CA ILE A 24 -23.28 -11.61 2.37
C ILE A 24 -22.64 -11.54 3.76
N LYS A 25 -23.28 -12.09 4.80
CA LYS A 25 -22.70 -12.17 6.16
C LYS A 25 -21.36 -12.90 6.16
N HIS A 26 -21.28 -14.03 5.44
CA HIS A 26 -20.06 -14.83 5.37
C HIS A 26 -18.95 -14.14 4.57
N GLU A 27 -19.27 -13.56 3.41
CA GLU A 27 -18.32 -12.79 2.60
C GLU A 27 -17.84 -11.52 3.34
N LEU A 28 -18.68 -10.91 4.17
CA LEU A 28 -18.30 -9.76 4.98
C LEU A 28 -17.46 -10.16 6.19
N ALA A 29 -17.74 -11.31 6.80
CA ALA A 29 -16.96 -11.86 7.91
C ALA A 29 -15.53 -12.22 7.49
N SER A 30 -15.31 -12.73 6.27
CA SER A 30 -13.97 -13.06 5.77
C SER A 30 -13.12 -11.82 5.46
N VAL A 31 -13.78 -10.70 5.12
CA VAL A 31 -13.11 -9.46 4.73
C VAL A 31 -12.96 -8.49 5.90
N LYS A 32 -13.95 -8.43 6.81
CA LYS A 32 -14.00 -7.52 7.95
C LYS A 32 -14.67 -8.17 9.15
N HIS A 33 -13.95 -9.06 9.83
CA HIS A 33 -14.43 -9.68 11.07
C HIS A 33 -14.28 -8.72 12.26
N PRO A 34 -15.33 -8.51 13.09
CA PRO A 34 -15.26 -7.61 14.26
C PRO A 34 -14.22 -7.99 15.32
N THR A 35 -13.78 -9.25 15.33
CA THR A 35 -12.78 -9.78 16.27
C THR A 35 -11.50 -10.24 15.57
N ALA A 36 -11.32 -9.92 14.27
CA ALA A 36 -10.04 -10.17 13.62
C ALA A 36 -8.96 -9.37 14.35
N GLU A 37 -7.82 -10.01 14.61
CA GLU A 37 -6.67 -9.34 15.22
C GLU A 37 -6.09 -8.25 14.30
N HIS A 38 -6.25 -8.39 12.98
CA HIS A 38 -5.71 -7.46 11.99
C HIS A 38 -6.82 -6.91 11.09
N ASP A 39 -6.93 -5.57 11.02
CA ASP A 39 -7.70 -4.91 9.96
C ASP A 39 -6.87 -4.91 8.68
N MET A 40 -7.25 -5.77 7.74
CA MET A 40 -6.58 -5.92 6.45
C MET A 40 -6.48 -4.60 5.68
N PHE A 41 -7.54 -3.78 5.67
CA PHE A 41 -7.57 -2.56 4.86
C PHE A 41 -6.78 -1.45 5.52
N GLY A 42 -6.89 -1.33 6.85
CA GLY A 42 -6.08 -0.38 7.62
C GLY A 42 -4.60 -0.68 7.46
N SER A 43 -4.19 -1.93 7.69
CA SER A 43 -2.80 -2.36 7.54
C SER A 43 -2.26 -2.15 6.12
N ALA A 44 -3.04 -2.47 5.08
CA ALA A 44 -2.62 -2.24 3.70
C ALA A 44 -2.51 -0.74 3.34
N ALA A 45 -3.41 0.09 3.86
CA ALA A 45 -3.34 1.54 3.68
C ALA A 45 -2.10 2.13 4.35
N ASP A 46 -1.80 1.70 5.58
CA ASP A 46 -0.64 2.15 6.34
C ASP A 46 0.67 1.73 5.68
N GLN A 47 0.76 0.48 5.22
CA GLN A 47 1.93 -0.01 4.45
C GLN A 47 2.12 0.78 3.15
N LEU A 48 1.06 1.07 2.39
CA LEU A 48 1.17 1.87 1.17
C LEU A 48 1.59 3.32 1.44
N ASN A 49 1.17 3.90 2.56
CA ASN A 49 1.64 5.21 3.00
C ASN A 49 3.12 5.18 3.38
N ALA A 50 3.56 4.15 4.12
CA ALA A 50 4.96 3.96 4.49
C ALA A 50 5.85 3.83 3.25
N ILE A 51 5.45 2.98 2.28
CA ILE A 51 6.15 2.84 0.99
C ILE A 51 6.23 4.19 0.26
N ALA A 52 5.14 4.95 0.23
CA ALA A 52 5.13 6.27 -0.41
C ALA A 52 6.11 7.24 0.26
N ALA A 53 6.18 7.25 1.59
CA ALA A 53 7.11 8.07 2.35
C ALA A 53 8.57 7.65 2.10
N GLU A 54 8.91 6.38 2.32
CA GLU A 54 10.29 5.86 2.12
C GLU A 54 10.79 6.11 0.70
N THR A 55 9.92 5.92 -0.32
CA THR A 55 10.33 6.14 -1.71
C THR A 55 10.51 7.63 -2.03
N THR A 56 9.74 8.51 -1.38
CA THR A 56 9.91 9.97 -1.50
C THR A 56 11.22 10.42 -0.86
N ASP A 57 11.54 9.90 0.32
CA ASP A 57 12.78 10.22 1.03
C ASP A 57 14.00 9.73 0.24
N ALA A 58 13.97 8.49 -0.27
CA ALA A 58 15.01 7.97 -1.15
C ALA A 58 15.18 8.82 -2.42
N ALA A 59 14.08 9.32 -3.00
CA ALA A 59 14.15 10.21 -4.16
C ALA A 59 14.83 11.55 -3.82
N HIS A 60 14.56 12.13 -2.65
CA HIS A 60 15.26 13.32 -2.17
C HIS A 60 16.76 13.06 -1.96
N GLU A 61 17.13 11.96 -1.31
CA GLU A 61 18.55 11.61 -1.10
C GLU A 61 19.31 11.46 -2.44
N ILE A 62 18.68 10.84 -3.45
CA ILE A 62 19.24 10.73 -4.80
C ILE A 62 19.45 12.12 -5.42
N MET A 63 18.48 13.02 -5.28
CA MET A 63 18.58 14.39 -5.79
C MET A 63 19.70 15.18 -5.10
N GLU A 64 19.82 15.08 -3.77
CA GLU A 64 20.92 15.71 -3.02
C GLU A 64 22.30 15.19 -3.45
N ALA A 65 22.43 13.87 -3.63
CA ALA A 65 23.65 13.29 -4.16
C ALA A 65 23.98 13.80 -5.58
N ALA A 66 22.96 13.94 -6.44
CA ALA A 66 23.12 14.49 -7.78
C ALA A 66 23.54 15.97 -7.76
N GLU A 67 22.99 16.79 -6.84
CA GLU A 67 23.41 18.18 -6.62
C GLU A 67 24.88 18.26 -6.22
N ALA A 68 25.30 17.41 -5.27
CA ALA A 68 26.69 17.34 -4.83
C ALA A 68 27.65 16.96 -5.98
N ILE A 69 27.25 15.99 -6.82
CA ILE A 69 28.00 15.59 -8.00
C ILE A 69 28.14 16.77 -8.99
N ASP A 70 27.06 17.48 -9.31
CA ASP A 70 27.15 18.61 -10.23
C ASP A 70 27.99 19.75 -9.65
N ALA A 71 27.88 20.04 -8.36
CA ALA A 71 28.71 21.06 -7.71
C ALA A 71 30.21 20.77 -7.86
N VAL A 72 30.63 19.52 -7.64
CA VAL A 72 32.03 19.10 -7.85
C VAL A 72 32.40 19.15 -9.34
N ASN A 73 31.52 18.68 -10.22
CA ASN A 73 31.70 18.71 -11.67
C ASN A 73 31.96 20.14 -12.18
N GLN A 74 31.18 21.12 -11.72
CA GLN A 74 31.32 22.55 -12.05
C GLN A 74 32.62 23.15 -11.49
N GLN A 75 33.05 22.75 -10.28
CA GLN A 75 34.34 23.19 -9.74
C GLN A 75 35.51 22.66 -10.58
N LEU A 76 35.47 21.40 -11.00
CA LEU A 76 36.48 20.80 -11.85
C LEU A 76 36.53 21.44 -13.24
N LEU A 77 35.38 21.75 -13.83
CA LEU A 77 35.27 22.45 -15.12
C LEU A 77 36.02 23.80 -15.11
N LYS A 78 35.97 24.53 -13.98
CA LYS A 78 36.68 25.81 -13.80
C LYS A 78 38.20 25.66 -13.71
N GLN A 79 38.69 24.51 -13.24
CA GLN A 79 40.13 24.26 -13.06
C GLN A 79 40.81 23.66 -14.29
N ILE A 80 40.04 23.11 -15.23
CA ILE A 80 40.58 22.47 -16.43
C ILE A 80 41.14 23.48 -17.43
N LYS A 81 42.41 23.27 -17.80
CA LYS A 81 43.15 24.10 -18.76
C LYS A 81 43.16 23.51 -20.18
N LEU A 82 42.94 22.20 -20.32
CA LEU A 82 42.95 21.47 -21.60
C LEU A 82 41.53 21.21 -22.09
N GLY A 83 41.19 21.72 -23.28
CA GLY A 83 39.83 21.67 -23.82
C GLY A 83 39.26 20.27 -24.07
N GLY A 84 40.12 19.25 -24.30
CA GLY A 84 39.68 17.89 -24.59
C GLY A 84 38.91 17.20 -23.46
N ALA A 85 39.17 17.57 -22.21
CA ALA A 85 38.48 16.97 -21.06
C ALA A 85 37.09 17.59 -20.80
N ARG A 86 36.82 18.83 -21.27
CA ARG A 86 35.55 19.54 -21.02
C ARG A 86 34.31 18.79 -21.50
N GLY A 87 34.43 18.00 -22.57
CA GLY A 87 33.32 17.20 -23.09
C GLY A 87 32.75 16.24 -22.05
N TYR A 88 33.61 15.57 -21.28
CA TYR A 88 33.19 14.63 -20.24
C TYR A 88 32.46 15.32 -19.08
N PHE A 89 32.88 16.52 -18.68
CA PHE A 89 32.21 17.28 -17.62
C PHE A 89 30.82 17.77 -18.06
N ASN A 90 30.68 18.18 -19.32
CA ASN A 90 29.37 18.50 -19.88
C ASN A 90 28.45 17.28 -19.88
N GLU A 91 28.96 16.11 -20.29
CA GLU A 91 28.20 14.86 -20.27
C GLU A 91 27.76 14.45 -18.84
N ILE A 92 28.62 14.65 -17.83
CA ILE A 92 28.24 14.46 -16.42
C ILE A 92 27.08 15.39 -16.03
N GLY A 93 27.17 16.69 -16.38
CA GLY A 93 26.11 17.65 -16.07
C GLY A 93 24.78 17.33 -16.78
N GLU A 94 24.82 16.84 -18.01
CA GLU A 94 23.65 16.33 -18.72
C GLU A 94 23.03 15.11 -18.02
N ASN A 95 23.86 14.15 -17.60
CA ASN A 95 23.37 12.97 -16.88
C ASN A 95 22.76 13.34 -15.52
N VAL A 96 23.36 14.26 -14.77
CA VAL A 96 22.78 14.79 -13.54
C VAL A 96 21.44 15.47 -13.80
N SER A 97 21.34 16.27 -14.87
CA SER A 97 20.07 16.91 -15.27
C SER A 97 18.96 15.87 -15.54
N ARG A 98 19.30 14.73 -16.18
CA ARG A 98 18.36 13.63 -16.40
C ARG A 98 17.92 12.95 -15.10
N ILE A 99 18.81 12.86 -14.10
CA ILE A 99 18.44 12.34 -12.77
C ILE A 99 17.40 13.26 -12.12
N PHE A 100 17.61 14.57 -12.11
CA PHE A 100 16.62 15.52 -11.58
C PHE A 100 15.28 15.41 -12.27
N GLU A 101 15.28 15.34 -13.60
CA GLU A 101 14.04 15.19 -14.37
C GLU A 101 13.33 13.88 -14.00
N ALA A 102 14.04 12.76 -13.96
CA ALA A 102 13.48 11.45 -13.59
C ALA A 102 12.90 11.44 -12.16
N CYS A 103 13.62 11.99 -11.18
CA CYS A 103 13.15 12.09 -9.80
C CYS A 103 11.96 13.06 -9.68
N SER A 104 11.91 14.15 -10.45
CA SER A 104 10.77 15.07 -10.43
C SER A 104 9.46 14.41 -10.90
N PHE A 105 9.54 13.46 -11.85
CA PHE A 105 8.38 12.68 -12.27
C PHE A 105 7.93 11.65 -11.22
N HIS A 106 8.78 11.33 -10.23
CA HIS A 106 8.40 10.44 -9.13
C HIS A 106 7.25 11.00 -8.28
N ASP A 107 7.08 12.33 -8.22
CA ASP A 107 5.94 12.94 -7.53
C ASP A 107 4.58 12.43 -8.05
N ILE A 108 4.49 12.12 -9.35
CA ILE A 108 3.29 11.51 -9.94
C ILE A 108 3.02 10.12 -9.34
N THR A 109 4.06 9.36 -9.00
CA THR A 109 3.93 8.06 -8.32
C THR A 109 3.40 8.24 -6.90
N GLY A 110 3.93 9.21 -6.13
CA GLY A 110 3.42 9.55 -4.80
C GLY A 110 1.94 9.98 -4.82
N GLN A 111 1.55 10.80 -5.80
CA GLN A 111 0.15 11.18 -6.00
C GLN A 111 -0.76 9.98 -6.33
N ARG A 112 -0.27 9.03 -7.13
CA ARG A 112 -1.01 7.80 -7.48
C ARG A 112 -1.18 6.89 -6.27
N LEU A 113 -0.13 6.68 -5.48
CA LEU A 113 -0.20 5.93 -4.22
C LEU A 113 -1.22 6.55 -3.26
N SER A 114 -1.15 7.88 -3.07
CA SER A 114 -2.13 8.61 -2.26
C SER A 114 -3.59 8.40 -2.74
N LYS A 115 -3.81 8.29 -4.05
CA LYS A 115 -5.14 8.01 -4.62
C LYS A 115 -5.60 6.58 -4.36
N ILE A 116 -4.68 5.62 -4.40
CA ILE A 116 -4.96 4.21 -4.06
C ILE A 116 -5.37 4.11 -2.59
N VAL A 117 -4.60 4.72 -1.68
CA VAL A 117 -4.90 4.77 -0.24
C VAL A 117 -6.30 5.36 0.02
N ARG A 118 -6.63 6.49 -0.60
CA ARG A 118 -7.98 7.08 -0.50
C ARG A 118 -9.09 6.13 -0.97
N THR A 119 -8.81 5.34 -2.01
CA THR A 119 -9.76 4.38 -2.57
C THR A 119 -9.95 3.19 -1.62
N ILE A 120 -8.86 2.68 -1.04
CA ILE A 120 -8.88 1.63 0.00
C ILE A 120 -9.72 2.09 1.20
N ASN A 121 -9.47 3.29 1.71
CA ASN A 121 -10.23 3.85 2.84
C ASN A 121 -11.72 4.05 2.51
N ALA A 122 -12.05 4.41 1.26
CA ALA A 122 -13.45 4.53 0.83
C ALA A 122 -14.15 3.17 0.77
N VAL A 123 -13.47 2.13 0.28
CA VAL A 123 -13.97 0.75 0.27
C VAL A 123 -14.17 0.26 1.70
N GLU A 124 -13.21 0.51 2.58
CA GLU A 124 -13.30 0.16 3.99
C GLU A 124 -14.50 0.84 4.67
N GLY A 125 -14.74 2.12 4.40
CA GLY A 125 -15.91 2.85 4.91
C GLY A 125 -17.25 2.26 4.42
N ALA A 126 -17.31 1.81 3.18
CA ALA A 126 -18.49 1.15 2.63
C ALA A 126 -18.74 -0.22 3.31
N LEU A 127 -17.68 -0.99 3.55
CA LEU A 127 -17.75 -2.26 4.28
C LEU A 127 -18.19 -2.04 5.74
N ASN A 128 -17.65 -1.04 6.42
CA ASN A 128 -18.08 -0.64 7.77
C ASN A 128 -19.58 -0.31 7.81
N SER A 129 -20.07 0.41 6.81
CA SER A 129 -21.50 0.72 6.70
C SER A 129 -22.34 -0.55 6.51
N LEU A 130 -21.86 -1.50 5.71
CA LEU A 130 -22.54 -2.78 5.51
C LEU A 130 -22.56 -3.63 6.78
N VAL A 131 -21.47 -3.64 7.57
CA VAL A 131 -21.42 -4.31 8.89
C VAL A 131 -22.51 -3.78 9.82
N VAL A 132 -22.73 -2.46 9.82
CA VAL A 132 -23.81 -1.83 10.62
C VAL A 132 -25.19 -2.27 10.14
N ILE A 133 -25.43 -2.30 8.82
CA ILE A 133 -26.72 -2.71 8.24
C ILE A 133 -27.03 -4.18 8.53
N VAL A 134 -26.02 -5.05 8.34
CA VAL A 134 -26.15 -6.50 8.50
C VAL A 134 -26.21 -6.92 9.97
N GLY A 135 -25.62 -6.11 10.85
CA GLY A 135 -25.58 -6.30 12.30
C GLY A 135 -24.27 -6.93 12.75
N LYS A 136 -23.52 -6.19 13.59
CA LYS A 136 -22.20 -6.60 14.10
C LYS A 136 -22.22 -7.95 14.81
N ASP A 137 -23.22 -8.21 15.65
CA ASP A 137 -23.35 -9.46 16.42
C ASP A 137 -23.60 -10.68 15.51
N SER A 138 -24.31 -10.47 14.39
CA SER A 138 -24.52 -11.54 13.40
C SER A 138 -23.24 -11.96 12.70
N ILE A 139 -22.32 -11.00 12.50
CA ILE A 139 -21.04 -11.25 11.83
C ILE A 139 -20.05 -11.84 12.84
N ALA A 140 -20.00 -11.31 14.07
CA ALA A 140 -19.14 -11.82 15.13
C ALA A 140 -19.49 -13.27 15.57
N ALA A 141 -20.71 -13.72 15.30
CA ALA A 141 -21.13 -15.11 15.53
C ALA A 141 -20.62 -16.09 14.48
N LEU A 142 -20.08 -15.60 13.34
CA LEU A 142 -19.44 -16.44 12.35
C LEU A 142 -17.99 -16.73 12.76
N PRO A 143 -17.41 -17.86 12.33
CA PRO A 143 -16.00 -18.11 12.56
C PRO A 143 -15.17 -17.01 11.88
N ALA A 144 -14.22 -16.44 12.62
CA ALA A 144 -13.19 -15.60 12.05
C ALA A 144 -12.29 -16.49 11.19
N ASP A 145 -12.33 -16.30 9.87
CA ASP A 145 -11.44 -17.02 8.97
C ASP A 145 -10.07 -16.33 9.02
N ALA A 146 -9.16 -16.89 9.83
CA ALA A 146 -7.84 -16.30 10.08
C ALA A 146 -6.89 -16.39 8.88
N GLU A 147 -7.26 -17.13 7.83
CA GLU A 147 -6.41 -17.42 6.66
C GLU A 147 -6.62 -16.45 5.48
N ALA A 148 -7.46 -15.42 5.61
CA ALA A 148 -7.93 -14.61 4.47
C ALA A 148 -6.82 -13.89 3.67
N LEU A 149 -5.61 -13.77 4.21
CA LEU A 149 -4.43 -13.33 3.46
C LEU A 149 -3.27 -14.28 3.67
N ASN A 150 -2.88 -14.97 2.60
CA ASN A 150 -1.58 -15.65 2.56
C ASN A 150 -0.47 -14.58 2.65
N ARG A 151 0.07 -14.38 3.86
CA ARG A 151 1.22 -13.52 4.13
C ARG A 151 2.55 -14.20 3.82
N MET A 152 2.53 -15.32 3.10
CA MET A 152 3.74 -16.05 2.74
C MET A 152 3.97 -15.97 1.23
N ASP A 153 5.19 -15.59 0.85
CA ASP A 153 5.74 -15.83 -0.48
C ASP A 153 6.74 -16.99 -0.39
N GLY A 154 6.28 -18.22 -0.66
CA GLY A 154 7.03 -19.43 -0.38
C GLY A 154 7.20 -19.65 1.13
N ASP A 155 8.46 -19.71 1.60
CA ASP A 155 8.81 -19.84 3.02
C ASP A 155 9.07 -18.47 3.70
N ILE A 156 8.87 -17.36 2.98
CA ILE A 156 9.15 -16.01 3.47
C ILE A 156 7.85 -15.36 3.92
N GLU A 157 7.79 -14.94 5.18
CA GLU A 157 6.73 -14.06 5.65
C GLU A 157 6.90 -12.67 5.02
N LEU A 158 5.88 -12.21 4.31
CA LEU A 158 5.78 -10.87 3.75
C LEU A 158 5.53 -9.87 4.88
N ALA A 159 6.61 -9.50 5.57
CA ALA A 159 6.63 -8.31 6.41
C ALA A 159 6.70 -7.08 5.50
N GLY A 160 5.72 -6.17 5.63
CA GLY A 160 5.80 -4.86 5.01
C GLY A 160 6.97 -4.04 5.60
N PRO A 161 7.27 -2.86 5.03
CA PRO A 161 8.22 -1.94 5.64
C PRO A 161 7.84 -1.69 7.10
N ALA A 162 8.85 -1.69 7.97
CA ALA A 162 8.64 -1.54 9.40
C ALA A 162 8.01 -0.18 9.68
N LEU A 163 6.86 -0.17 10.36
CA LEU A 163 6.22 1.07 10.76
C LEU A 163 7.10 1.81 11.79
N GLU A 164 6.87 3.11 11.92
CA GLU A 164 7.67 3.98 12.79
C GLU A 164 7.68 3.45 14.24
N GLY A 165 8.85 3.00 14.71
CA GLY A 165 9.04 2.38 16.03
C GLY A 165 9.12 0.85 16.07
N GLU A 166 8.87 0.17 14.94
CA GLU A 166 9.02 -1.30 14.79
C GLU A 166 10.29 -1.69 14.03
N ALA A 167 11.04 -0.71 13.49
CA ALA A 167 12.30 -0.96 12.80
C ALA A 167 13.35 -1.50 13.77
N LEU A 168 14.02 -2.59 13.37
CA LEU A 168 15.21 -3.09 14.06
C LEU A 168 16.26 -1.98 14.06
N SER A 169 16.88 -1.74 15.22
CA SER A 169 17.96 -0.76 15.29
C SER A 169 19.18 -1.28 14.52
N GLN A 170 20.03 -0.38 14.00
CA GLN A 170 21.27 -0.77 13.33
C GLN A 170 22.14 -1.65 14.25
N ASP A 171 22.12 -1.38 15.56
CA ASP A 171 22.81 -2.19 16.59
C ASP A 171 22.26 -3.63 16.68
N ASP A 172 21.00 -3.86 16.30
CA ASP A 172 20.41 -5.21 16.26
C ASP A 172 20.70 -5.93 14.95
N ILE A 173 20.88 -5.17 13.85
CA ILE A 173 21.35 -5.70 12.56
C ILE A 173 22.80 -6.16 12.68
N ASP A 174 23.66 -5.35 13.30
CA ASP A 174 25.10 -5.67 13.40
C ASP A 174 25.34 -6.96 14.22
N LYS A 175 24.52 -7.23 15.26
CA LYS A 175 24.58 -8.48 16.06
C LYS A 175 24.23 -9.76 15.28
N LEU A 176 23.59 -9.66 14.12
CA LEU A 176 23.26 -10.82 13.29
C LEU A 176 24.44 -11.27 12.40
N PHE A 177 25.47 -10.43 12.26
CA PHE A 177 26.61 -10.68 11.38
C PHE A 177 27.95 -10.86 12.14
N ASP A 178 27.91 -10.84 13.47
CA ASP A 178 29.00 -11.21 14.41
C ASP A 178 28.85 -12.64 14.93
#